data_AF-A0A3D0TRE2-F1
#
_entry.id   AF-A0A3D0TRE2-F1
#
_cell.length_a   1.000
_cell.length_b   1.000
_cell.length_c   1.000
_cell.angle_alpha   90.00
_cell.angle_beta   90.00
_cell.angle_gamma   90.00
#
_symmetry.space_group_name_H-M   'P 1'
#
loop_
_entity.id
_entity.type
_entity.pdbx_description
1 polymer ?
#
loop_
_entity_poly.entity_id
_entity_poly.type
_entity_poly.pdbx_seq_one_letter_code
_entity_poly.pdbx_strand_id
1 'polypeptide(L)'
;METELRLKLHPKKQILQPATNGINFCGYIIKPDYTLIRRRTVKKLKNKLWHFNQKVLTALDPDDTSRACDIIFNDLFIVFDNGKFTDDFRHIFSSINSVYGFFKHANCYNLRKTLYEKHFGILKMYLQPANRNYDYFIWKEPC
;
A
#
# COMPACT_ATOMS: atom_id res chain seq x y z
N MET A 1 -40.30 2.77 -3.62
CA MET A 1 -39.06 3.13 -2.90
C MET A 1 -39.12 4.54 -2.33
N GLU A 2 -39.49 5.57 -3.11
CA GLU A 2 -39.55 6.96 -2.58
C GLU A 2 -40.65 7.18 -1.52
N THR A 3 -41.77 6.47 -1.63
CA THR A 3 -42.92 6.62 -0.73
C THR A 3 -42.73 5.85 0.59
N GLU A 4 -42.13 4.67 0.52
CA GLU A 4 -41.94 3.75 1.67
C GLU A 4 -40.64 4.03 2.42
N LEU A 5 -39.53 4.27 1.69
CA LEU A 5 -38.18 4.41 2.26
C LEU A 5 -37.63 5.84 2.21
N ARG A 6 -38.31 6.78 1.51
CA ARG A 6 -37.86 8.19 1.34
C ARG A 6 -36.43 8.36 0.80
N LEU A 7 -35.95 7.39 0.02
CA LEU A 7 -34.63 7.40 -0.60
C LEU A 7 -34.73 7.70 -2.10
N LYS A 8 -33.83 8.54 -2.60
CA LYS A 8 -33.66 8.84 -4.03
C LYS A 8 -32.31 8.35 -4.52
N LEU A 9 -32.31 7.69 -5.68
CA LEU A 9 -31.07 7.29 -6.33
C LEU A 9 -30.33 8.52 -6.86
N HIS A 10 -29.01 8.54 -6.71
CA HIS A 10 -28.20 9.65 -7.21
C HIS A 10 -28.22 9.68 -8.75
N PRO A 11 -28.54 10.81 -9.40
CA PRO A 11 -28.83 10.86 -10.83
C PRO A 11 -27.63 10.47 -11.70
N LYS A 12 -26.41 10.85 -11.29
CA LYS A 12 -25.17 10.58 -12.05
C LYS A 12 -24.45 9.27 -11.71
N LYS A 13 -24.93 8.51 -10.72
CA LYS A 13 -24.24 7.27 -10.26
C LYS A 13 -24.96 6.00 -10.72
N GLN A 14 -26.03 6.15 -11.48
CA GLN A 14 -26.73 5.07 -12.15
C GLN A 14 -26.07 4.90 -13.53
N ILE A 15 -25.35 3.79 -13.71
CA ILE A 15 -24.60 3.52 -14.94
C ILE A 15 -25.09 2.19 -15.48
N LEU A 16 -25.78 2.23 -16.61
CA LEU A 16 -26.16 1.05 -17.38
C LEU A 16 -25.11 0.85 -18.48
N GLN A 17 -24.39 -0.26 -18.40
CA GLN A 17 -23.34 -0.62 -19.36
C GLN A 17 -23.20 -2.15 -19.40
N PRO A 18 -22.61 -2.70 -20.48
CA PRO A 18 -22.32 -4.13 -20.55
C PRO A 18 -21.48 -4.59 -19.34
N ALA A 19 -21.78 -5.77 -18.81
CA ALA A 19 -21.07 -6.36 -17.68
C ALA A 19 -19.56 -6.56 -17.98
N THR A 20 -19.21 -6.74 -19.25
CA THR A 20 -17.84 -6.85 -19.74
C THR A 20 -17.02 -5.59 -19.45
N ASN A 21 -17.62 -4.41 -19.27
CA ASN A 21 -16.90 -3.19 -18.85
C ASN A 21 -16.47 -3.26 -17.38
N GLY A 22 -17.10 -4.13 -16.60
CA GLY A 22 -16.90 -4.30 -15.17
C GLY A 22 -17.55 -3.18 -14.35
N ILE A 23 -17.65 -3.40 -13.05
CA ILE A 23 -18.23 -2.46 -12.10
C ILE A 23 -17.23 -2.04 -11.04
N ASN A 24 -17.33 -0.76 -10.71
CA ASN A 24 -16.50 -0.06 -9.77
C ASN A 24 -17.02 -0.28 -8.34
N PHE A 25 -16.48 -1.26 -7.61
CA PHE A 25 -16.99 -1.67 -6.28
C PHE A 25 -15.88 -1.79 -5.24
N CYS A 26 -16.05 -1.16 -4.06
CA CYS A 26 -15.14 -1.26 -2.90
C CYS A 26 -13.63 -1.16 -3.18
N GLY A 27 -13.22 -0.36 -4.18
CA GLY A 27 -11.81 -0.19 -4.55
C GLY A 27 -11.31 -1.11 -5.67
N TYR A 28 -12.17 -2.02 -6.13
CA TYR A 28 -11.98 -2.92 -7.25
C TYR A 28 -12.72 -2.47 -8.52
N ILE A 29 -12.30 -3.05 -9.64
CA ILE A 29 -13.07 -3.15 -10.88
C ILE A 29 -13.40 -4.63 -11.03
N ILE A 30 -14.65 -5.00 -10.75
CA ILE A 30 -15.14 -6.38 -10.82
C ILE A 30 -15.61 -6.64 -12.25
N LYS A 31 -15.00 -7.59 -12.94
CA LYS A 31 -15.41 -8.13 -14.24
C LYS A 31 -16.05 -9.51 -14.01
N PRO A 32 -16.80 -10.05 -14.98
CA PRO A 32 -17.44 -11.36 -14.82
C PRO A 32 -16.45 -12.50 -14.47
N ASP A 33 -15.25 -12.42 -15.00
CA ASP A 33 -14.22 -13.45 -15.02
C ASP A 33 -12.98 -13.10 -14.16
N TYR A 34 -12.83 -11.83 -13.75
CA TYR A 34 -11.71 -11.41 -12.91
C TYR A 34 -11.97 -10.12 -12.15
N THR A 35 -11.12 -9.85 -11.16
CA THR A 35 -11.14 -8.59 -10.40
C THR A 35 -9.83 -7.83 -10.60
N LEU A 36 -9.91 -6.53 -10.91
CA LEU A 36 -8.75 -5.63 -10.97
C LEU A 36 -8.76 -4.62 -9.83
N ILE A 37 -7.58 -4.06 -9.53
CA ILE A 37 -7.44 -2.92 -8.62
C ILE A 37 -7.70 -1.61 -9.38
N ARG A 38 -8.46 -0.69 -8.75
CA ARG A 38 -8.68 0.64 -9.33
C ARG A 38 -7.40 1.47 -9.30
N ARG A 39 -7.14 2.20 -10.39
CA ARG A 39 -6.00 3.13 -10.52
C ARG A 39 -5.89 4.12 -9.35
N ARG A 40 -7.02 4.66 -8.86
CA ARG A 40 -7.04 5.58 -7.71
C ARG A 40 -6.50 4.93 -6.42
N THR A 41 -6.76 3.63 -6.22
CA THR A 41 -6.28 2.88 -5.06
C THR A 41 -4.77 2.70 -5.15
N VAL A 42 -4.27 2.36 -6.35
CA VAL A 42 -2.83 2.28 -6.62
C VAL A 42 -2.14 3.62 -6.37
N LYS A 43 -2.69 4.72 -6.89
CA LYS A 43 -2.14 6.08 -6.68
C LYS A 43 -2.05 6.42 -5.19
N LYS A 44 -3.11 6.14 -4.42
CA LYS A 44 -3.10 6.34 -2.96
C LYS A 44 -1.99 5.53 -2.27
N LEU A 45 -1.79 4.28 -2.65
CA LEU A 45 -0.72 3.45 -2.09
C LEU A 45 0.67 4.01 -2.46
N LYS A 46 0.91 4.40 -3.71
CA LYS A 46 2.18 5.01 -4.12
C LYS A 46 2.49 6.26 -3.31
N ASN A 47 1.50 7.13 -3.09
CA ASN A 47 1.67 8.31 -2.25
C ASN A 47 1.99 7.93 -0.80
N LYS A 48 1.28 6.94 -0.22
CA LYS A 48 1.59 6.44 1.13
C LYS A 48 3.03 5.93 1.23
N LEU A 49 3.45 5.10 0.28
CA LEU A 49 4.82 4.56 0.25
C LEU A 49 5.85 5.69 0.17
N TRP A 50 5.61 6.70 -0.67
CA TRP A 50 6.49 7.87 -0.73
C TRP A 50 6.59 8.59 0.62
N HIS A 51 5.45 8.92 1.26
CA HIS A 51 5.45 9.55 2.57
C HIS A 51 6.11 8.70 3.65
N PHE A 52 5.94 7.39 3.61
CA PHE A 52 6.58 6.47 4.55
C PHE A 52 8.10 6.44 4.38
N ASN A 53 8.59 6.42 3.13
CA ASN A 53 10.01 6.55 2.85
C ASN A 53 10.57 7.87 3.40
N GLN A 54 9.90 8.99 3.13
CA GLN A 54 10.32 10.30 3.64
C GLN A 54 10.31 10.35 5.16
N LYS A 55 9.26 9.82 5.81
CA LYS A 55 9.16 9.78 7.27
C LYS A 55 10.33 9.02 7.90
N VAL A 56 10.78 7.94 7.28
CA VAL A 56 11.95 7.18 7.76
C VAL A 56 13.24 7.98 7.60
N LEU A 57 13.46 8.59 6.43
CA LEU A 57 14.68 9.34 6.15
C LEU A 57 14.79 10.60 7.01
N THR A 58 13.73 11.42 7.05
CA THR A 58 13.69 12.68 7.81
C THR A 58 13.79 12.46 9.32
N ALA A 59 13.37 11.32 9.85
CA ALA A 59 13.53 11.04 11.27
C ALA A 59 14.98 10.77 11.70
N LEU A 60 15.82 10.35 10.75
CA LEU A 60 17.24 10.07 11.00
C LEU A 60 18.11 11.27 10.69
N ASP A 61 17.89 11.89 9.53
CA ASP A 61 18.54 13.14 9.15
C ASP A 61 17.53 14.00 8.36
N PRO A 62 16.96 15.03 9.00
CA PRO A 62 16.01 15.92 8.35
C PRO A 62 16.60 16.74 7.21
N ASP A 63 17.91 17.02 7.27
CA ASP A 63 18.60 17.97 6.39
C ASP A 63 19.23 17.26 5.18
N ASP A 64 19.68 16.01 5.35
CA ASP A 64 20.30 15.23 4.27
C ASP A 64 19.80 13.78 4.20
N THR A 65 18.88 13.53 3.26
CA THR A 65 18.34 12.18 3.01
C THR A 65 19.39 11.17 2.52
N SER A 66 20.50 11.62 1.92
CA SER A 66 21.58 10.72 1.48
C SER A 66 22.35 10.21 2.68
N ARG A 67 22.69 11.12 3.61
CA ARG A 67 23.30 10.76 4.89
C ARG A 67 22.38 9.88 5.73
N ALA A 68 21.07 10.13 5.72
CA ALA A 68 20.10 9.23 6.36
C ALA A 68 20.17 7.80 5.79
N CYS A 69 20.34 7.65 4.47
CA CYS A 69 20.52 6.32 3.87
C CYS A 69 21.82 5.67 4.37
N ASP A 70 22.93 6.40 4.38
CA ASP A 70 24.21 5.87 4.87
C ASP A 70 24.12 5.42 6.34
N ILE A 71 23.44 6.18 7.19
CA ILE A 71 23.18 5.79 8.58
C ILE A 71 22.44 4.45 8.64
N ILE A 72 21.34 4.31 7.88
CA ILE A 72 20.56 3.06 7.83
C ILE A 72 21.40 1.87 7.33
N PHE A 73 22.24 2.10 6.32
CA PHE A 73 23.08 1.04 5.77
C PHE A 73 24.17 0.58 6.75
N ASN A 74 24.67 1.48 7.59
CA ASN A 74 25.68 1.14 8.60
C ASN A 74 25.06 0.58 9.89
N ASP A 75 23.84 0.98 10.23
CA ASP A 75 23.11 0.48 11.38
C ASP A 75 21.61 0.28 11.06
N LEU A 76 21.26 -0.97 10.78
CA LEU A 76 19.87 -1.35 10.49
C LEU A 76 19.01 -1.41 11.77
N PHE A 77 19.61 -1.45 12.96
CA PHE A 77 18.90 -1.53 14.23
C PHE A 77 18.44 -0.16 14.75
N ILE A 78 18.97 0.94 14.22
CA ILE A 78 18.66 2.31 14.66
C ILE A 78 17.16 2.65 14.69
N VAL A 79 16.38 2.02 13.80
CA VAL A 79 14.93 2.14 13.69
C VAL A 79 14.18 1.45 14.85
N PHE A 80 14.79 0.45 15.45
CA PHE A 80 14.23 -0.33 16.55
C PHE A 80 14.63 0.20 17.92
N ASP A 81 15.75 0.91 18.02
CA ASP A 81 16.27 1.44 19.30
C ASP A 81 15.53 2.70 19.78
N ASN A 82 14.86 3.41 18.88
CA ASN A 82 14.03 4.55 19.22
C ASN A 82 12.56 4.15 19.34
N GLY A 83 12.06 4.00 20.56
CA GLY A 83 10.70 3.50 20.83
C GLY A 83 9.57 4.23 20.10
N LYS A 84 9.67 5.56 19.91
CA LYS A 84 8.70 6.33 19.13
C LYS A 84 8.76 5.99 17.64
N PHE A 85 9.96 5.79 17.13
CA PHE A 85 10.19 5.40 15.75
C PHE A 85 9.70 3.97 15.47
N THR A 86 9.84 3.08 16.45
CA THR A 86 9.34 1.71 16.34
C THR A 86 7.83 1.65 16.16
N ASP A 87 7.06 2.46 16.91
CA ASP A 87 5.60 2.49 16.78
C ASP A 87 5.14 3.05 15.44
N ASP A 88 5.78 4.14 15.00
CA ASP A 88 5.56 4.70 13.67
C ASP A 88 5.83 3.67 12.57
N PHE A 89 6.89 2.90 12.70
CA PHE A 89 7.25 1.88 11.73
C PHE A 89 6.29 0.67 11.79
N ARG A 90 5.81 0.26 12.98
CA ARG A 90 4.72 -0.74 13.12
C ARG A 90 3.44 -0.27 12.43
N HIS A 91 3.09 1.00 12.53
CA HIS A 91 1.94 1.57 11.82
C HIS A 91 2.13 1.55 10.29
N ILE A 92 3.34 1.85 9.80
CA ILE A 92 3.70 1.73 8.38
C ILE A 92 3.54 0.28 7.92
N PHE A 93 4.10 -0.68 8.66
CA PHE A 93 4.03 -2.10 8.36
C PHE A 93 2.58 -2.60 8.29
N SER A 94 1.78 -2.32 9.31
CA SER A 94 0.36 -2.68 9.36
C SER A 94 -0.42 -2.05 8.19
N SER A 95 -0.14 -0.78 7.89
CA SER A 95 -0.76 -0.07 6.76
C SER A 95 -0.44 -0.71 5.40
N ILE A 96 0.81 -1.13 5.18
CA ILE A 96 1.23 -1.80 3.94
C ILE A 96 0.55 -3.16 3.83
N ASN A 97 0.61 -3.97 4.89
CA ASN A 97 0.02 -5.31 4.90
C ASN A 97 -1.50 -5.30 4.77
N SER A 98 -2.19 -4.30 5.31
CA SER A 98 -3.61 -4.10 5.07
C SER A 98 -3.93 -3.92 3.58
N VAL A 99 -3.14 -3.10 2.87
CA VAL A 99 -3.37 -2.85 1.44
C VAL A 99 -2.99 -4.06 0.59
N TYR A 100 -1.89 -4.74 0.90
CA TYR A 100 -1.48 -5.93 0.17
C TYR A 100 -2.41 -7.13 0.42
N GLY A 101 -2.92 -7.26 1.64
CA GLY A 101 -4.00 -8.19 1.97
C GLY A 101 -5.29 -7.90 1.21
N PHE A 102 -5.59 -6.64 0.91
CA PHE A 102 -6.67 -6.27 -0.01
C PHE A 102 -6.30 -6.62 -1.48
N PHE A 103 -5.06 -6.37 -1.92
CA PHE A 103 -4.62 -6.65 -3.30
C PHE A 103 -4.56 -8.14 -3.66
N LYS A 104 -4.34 -9.03 -2.68
CA LYS A 104 -4.26 -10.48 -2.95
C LYS A 104 -5.55 -11.04 -3.59
N HIS A 105 -6.69 -10.39 -3.36
CA HIS A 105 -7.99 -10.79 -3.92
C HIS A 105 -8.26 -10.26 -5.34
N ALA A 106 -7.29 -9.55 -5.94
CA ALA A 106 -7.38 -9.08 -7.31
C ALA A 106 -6.23 -9.63 -8.17
N ASN A 107 -6.49 -9.74 -9.48
CA ASN A 107 -5.52 -10.11 -10.50
C ASN A 107 -4.54 -8.96 -10.73
N CYS A 108 -3.57 -8.86 -9.81
CA CYS A 108 -2.63 -7.75 -9.75
C CYS A 108 -1.23 -8.15 -9.30
N TYR A 109 -0.82 -9.41 -9.52
CA TYR A 109 0.54 -9.90 -9.20
C TYR A 109 1.65 -8.96 -9.72
N ASN A 110 1.63 -8.64 -11.01
CA ASN A 110 2.64 -7.75 -11.61
C ASN A 110 2.63 -6.34 -10.98
N LEU A 111 1.46 -5.87 -10.56
CA LEU A 111 1.33 -4.59 -9.85
C LEU A 111 1.95 -4.68 -8.45
N ARG A 112 1.65 -5.74 -7.68
CA ARG A 112 2.24 -5.98 -6.35
C ARG A 112 3.76 -6.05 -6.43
N LYS A 113 4.31 -6.83 -7.36
CA LYS A 113 5.74 -6.91 -7.65
C LYS A 113 6.32 -5.54 -8.02
N THR A 114 5.70 -4.81 -8.94
CA THR A 114 6.19 -3.48 -9.38
C THR A 114 6.19 -2.46 -8.24
N LEU A 115 5.17 -2.50 -7.37
CA LEU A 115 5.10 -1.62 -6.20
C LEU A 115 6.25 -1.89 -5.23
N TYR A 116 6.51 -3.16 -4.93
CA TYR A 116 7.66 -3.54 -4.12
C TYR A 116 8.98 -3.08 -4.75
N GLU A 117 9.23 -3.44 -6.02
CA GLU A 117 10.54 -3.18 -6.63
C GLU A 117 10.82 -1.69 -6.86
N LYS A 118 9.81 -0.89 -7.19
CA LYS A 118 10.01 0.51 -7.62
C LYS A 118 9.60 1.56 -6.60
N HIS A 119 8.77 1.21 -5.62
CA HIS A 119 8.17 2.20 -4.72
C HIS A 119 8.42 1.95 -3.23
N PHE A 120 8.94 0.78 -2.82
CA PHE A 120 9.24 0.55 -1.41
C PHE A 120 10.47 1.31 -0.93
N GLY A 121 11.47 1.54 -1.80
CA GLY A 121 12.67 2.32 -1.44
C GLY A 121 13.37 1.77 -0.21
N ILE A 122 13.66 2.64 0.76
CA ILE A 122 14.37 2.30 2.00
C ILE A 122 13.61 1.27 2.85
N LEU A 123 12.29 1.17 2.70
CA LEU A 123 11.48 0.18 3.41
C LEU A 123 11.89 -1.27 3.07
N LYS A 124 12.56 -1.51 1.93
CA LYS A 124 13.10 -2.83 1.55
C LYS A 124 14.22 -3.32 2.48
N MET A 125 14.84 -2.42 3.25
CA MET A 125 15.84 -2.78 4.27
C MET A 125 15.20 -3.50 5.45
N TYR A 126 13.93 -3.20 5.74
CA TYR A 126 13.21 -3.70 6.89
C TYR A 126 12.11 -4.70 6.53
N LEU A 127 11.59 -4.64 5.30
CA LEU A 127 10.45 -5.45 4.84
C LEU A 127 10.84 -6.35 3.68
N GLN A 128 10.49 -7.63 3.79
CA GLN A 128 10.60 -8.60 2.71
C GLN A 128 9.26 -9.27 2.38
N PRO A 129 9.01 -9.62 1.11
CA PRO A 129 7.84 -10.39 0.73
C PRO A 129 7.85 -11.74 1.46
N ALA A 130 6.72 -12.10 2.07
CA ALA A 130 6.60 -13.37 2.77
C ALA A 130 6.47 -14.57 1.81
N ASN A 131 6.08 -14.30 0.56
CA ASN A 131 5.90 -15.31 -0.47
C ASN A 131 6.20 -14.74 -1.85
N ARG A 132 6.34 -15.64 -2.85
CA ARG A 132 6.62 -15.26 -4.25
C ARG A 132 5.54 -14.39 -4.88
N ASN A 133 4.31 -14.43 -4.34
CA ASN A 133 3.15 -13.70 -4.85
C ASN A 133 3.06 -12.26 -4.31
N TYR A 134 3.97 -11.87 -3.41
CA TYR A 134 3.95 -10.58 -2.72
C TYR A 134 2.59 -10.33 -2.04
N ASP A 135 2.00 -11.32 -1.37
CA ASP A 135 0.66 -11.15 -0.78
C ASP A 135 0.67 -10.35 0.53
N TYR A 136 1.79 -10.41 1.27
CA TYR A 136 2.07 -9.64 2.48
C TYR A 136 3.58 -9.63 2.73
N PHE A 137 4.00 -8.81 3.70
CA PHE A 137 5.39 -8.62 4.09
C PHE A 137 5.62 -9.07 5.52
N ILE A 138 6.84 -9.51 5.78
CA ILE A 138 7.38 -9.80 7.12
C ILE A 138 8.58 -8.91 7.38
N TRP A 139 8.93 -8.79 8.67
CA TRP A 139 10.12 -8.10 9.11
C TRP A 139 11.37 -8.87 8.67
N LYS A 140 12.36 -8.10 8.21
CA LYS A 140 13.74 -8.55 8.24
C LYS A 140 14.24 -8.27 9.65
N GLU A 141 14.12 -9.27 10.51
CA GLU A 141 14.89 -9.26 11.76
C GLU A 141 16.36 -9.22 11.36
N PRO A 142 17.14 -8.21 11.77
CA PRO A 142 18.55 -8.24 11.51
C PRO A 142 19.15 -9.34 12.40
N CYS A 143 19.91 -10.25 11.78
CA CYS A 143 20.56 -11.37 12.46
C CYS A 143 21.62 -10.89 13.44
#